data_AF-A0AAW9RIB9-F1
#
_entry.id   AF-A0AAW9RIB9-F1
#
_cell.length_a   1.000
_cell.length_b   1.000
_cell.length_c   1.000
_cell.angle_alpha   90.00
_cell.angle_beta   90.00
_cell.angle_gamma   90.00
#
_symmetry.space_group_name_H-M   'P 1'
#
loop_
_entity.id
_entity.type
_entity.pdbx_description
1 polymer ?
#
loop_
_entity_poly.entity_id
_entity_poly.type
_entity_poly.pdbx_seq_one_letter_code
_entity_poly.pdbx_strand_id
1 'polypeptide(L)'
;MLKQGSSGVRPGLLALALFGLAGASAAEGADKQIDLTVVSGETSYKLEFLNSECADRPDEKGCIEADHGNSPVLKWELDRASKADWMLTRLQFSPDGDHWGEPGHPLQDCTMEAFALETEDRDTGIASTAMVTANGRKLQIRDRNEAPCSTHYRLYAMPRAGGPEIDSDPVIDNRGGGNP
;
A
#
# COMPACT_ATOMS: atom_id res chain seq x y z
N MET A 1 -7.62 54.27 -49.45
CA MET A 1 -8.28 53.45 -50.49
C MET A 1 -7.55 52.12 -50.59
N LEU A 2 -8.30 51.01 -50.57
CA LEU A 2 -7.82 49.62 -50.70
C LEU A 2 -7.31 49.30 -52.12
N LYS A 3 -6.31 48.41 -52.21
CA LYS A 3 -6.29 47.12 -52.97
C LYS A 3 -4.84 46.63 -53.08
N GLN A 4 -4.43 45.51 -52.45
CA GLN A 4 -4.62 44.09 -52.81
C GLN A 4 -4.14 43.65 -54.21
N GLY A 5 -3.27 42.63 -54.23
CA GLY A 5 -2.92 41.73 -55.35
C GLY A 5 -1.49 41.17 -55.18
N SER A 6 -1.28 39.98 -54.58
CA SER A 6 -1.40 38.60 -55.14
C SER A 6 -0.25 38.27 -56.12
N SER A 7 0.43 37.13 -56.18
CA SER A 7 0.56 35.86 -55.43
C SER A 7 1.85 35.20 -55.96
N GLY A 8 2.51 34.32 -55.19
CA GLY A 8 3.66 33.54 -55.68
C GLY A 8 3.92 32.29 -54.83
N VAL A 9 3.72 31.13 -55.43
CA VAL A 9 3.68 29.76 -54.86
C VAL A 9 5.07 29.20 -54.56
N ARG A 10 5.22 28.40 -53.47
CA ARG A 10 5.75 27.02 -53.53
C ARG A 10 5.66 26.28 -52.17
N PRO A 11 5.21 25.00 -52.17
CA PRO A 11 5.20 24.13 -51.01
C PRO A 11 6.58 23.46 -50.84
N GLY A 12 7.09 23.40 -49.61
CA GLY A 12 8.38 22.80 -49.29
C GLY A 12 8.28 22.06 -47.95
N LEU A 13 8.69 20.79 -47.98
CA LEU A 13 8.58 19.77 -46.96
C LEU A 13 9.21 20.11 -45.59
N LEU A 14 8.65 19.45 -44.57
CA LEU A 14 9.27 18.84 -43.38
C LEU A 14 10.35 19.64 -42.62
N ALA A 15 10.08 19.91 -41.34
CA ALA A 15 10.79 19.23 -40.25
C ALA A 15 10.05 19.45 -38.92
N LEU A 16 9.48 18.37 -38.40
CA LEU A 16 9.22 18.22 -36.97
C LEU A 16 10.55 18.27 -36.22
N ALA A 17 10.63 19.07 -35.16
CA ALA A 17 11.53 18.82 -34.05
C ALA A 17 10.78 19.09 -32.75
N LEU A 18 10.06 18.06 -32.30
CA LEU A 18 9.66 17.85 -30.93
C LEU A 18 10.93 17.73 -30.07
N PHE A 19 11.13 18.64 -29.13
CA PHE A 19 11.81 18.31 -27.88
C PHE A 19 10.94 18.85 -26.74
N GLY A 20 9.85 18.13 -26.49
CA GLY A 20 9.22 18.15 -25.19
C GLY A 20 10.20 17.51 -24.21
N LEU A 21 10.82 18.33 -23.36
CA LEU A 21 11.22 17.89 -22.04
C LEU A 21 9.92 17.73 -21.23
N ALA A 22 9.16 16.68 -21.56
CA ALA A 22 8.20 16.14 -20.63
C ALA A 22 9.06 15.58 -19.49
N GLY A 23 9.04 16.28 -18.36
CA GLY A 23 9.64 15.77 -17.14
C GLY A 23 9.16 14.34 -16.94
N ALA A 24 10.10 13.43 -16.77
CA ALA A 24 9.82 12.19 -16.07
C ALA A 24 9.49 12.58 -14.63
N SER A 25 8.27 13.09 -14.43
CA SER A 25 7.62 13.03 -13.13
C SER A 25 7.45 11.54 -12.89
N ALA A 26 8.36 10.95 -12.12
CA ALA A 26 8.05 9.68 -11.47
C ALA A 26 6.67 9.90 -10.82
N ALA A 27 5.67 9.16 -11.29
CA ALA A 27 4.39 9.13 -10.62
C ALA A 27 4.67 8.49 -9.26
N GLU A 28 4.85 9.31 -8.23
CA GLU A 28 4.68 8.81 -6.87
C GLU A 28 3.20 8.46 -6.78
N GLY A 29 2.89 7.16 -6.66
CA GLY A 29 1.52 6.73 -6.41
C GLY A 29 0.98 7.47 -5.21
N ALA A 30 -0.28 7.89 -5.28
CA ALA A 30 -0.92 8.54 -4.15
C ALA A 30 -0.85 7.61 -2.93
N ASP A 31 -0.23 8.11 -1.85
CA ASP A 31 -0.21 7.45 -0.54
C ASP A 31 -1.63 6.97 -0.18
N LYS A 32 -1.72 5.75 0.35
CA LYS A 32 -3.00 5.13 0.71
C LYS A 32 -3.20 5.26 2.22
N GLN A 33 -4.28 5.93 2.62
CA GLN A 33 -4.69 6.07 4.02
C GLN A 33 -5.87 5.13 4.31
N ILE A 34 -5.73 4.31 5.33
CA ILE A 34 -6.67 3.28 5.75
C ILE A 34 -7.00 3.51 7.22
N ASP A 35 -8.28 3.62 7.54
CA ASP A 35 -8.74 3.87 8.89
C ASP A 35 -9.15 2.55 9.55
N LEU A 36 -8.81 2.43 10.82
CA LEU A 36 -9.01 1.23 11.63
C LEU A 36 -9.88 1.54 12.83
N THR A 37 -10.68 0.57 13.26
CA THR A 37 -11.41 0.63 14.53
C THR A 37 -11.16 -0.63 15.33
N VAL A 38 -11.22 -0.50 16.65
CA VAL A 38 -11.26 -1.65 17.56
C VAL A 38 -12.71 -1.88 17.95
N VAL A 39 -13.22 -3.06 17.63
CA VAL A 39 -14.56 -3.49 18.01
C VAL A 39 -14.49 -4.50 19.14
N SER A 40 -15.44 -4.42 20.08
CA SER A 40 -15.65 -5.46 21.08
C SER A 40 -16.59 -6.54 20.50
N GLY A 41 -16.09 -7.77 20.39
CA GLY A 41 -16.91 -8.97 20.20
C GLY A 41 -17.39 -9.55 21.53
N GLU A 42 -18.09 -10.68 21.47
CA GLU A 42 -18.64 -11.35 22.65
C GLU A 42 -17.56 -11.83 23.64
N THR A 43 -16.38 -12.21 23.12
CA THR A 43 -15.30 -12.80 23.93
C THR A 43 -13.93 -12.17 23.68
N SER A 44 -13.80 -11.29 22.69
CA SER A 44 -12.51 -10.69 22.31
C SER A 44 -12.70 -9.33 21.66
N TYR A 45 -11.60 -8.58 21.52
CA TYR A 45 -11.56 -7.40 20.65
C TYR A 45 -11.00 -7.79 19.29
N LYS A 46 -11.37 -7.05 18.25
CA LYS A 46 -10.83 -7.21 16.89
C LYS A 46 -10.46 -5.85 16.30
N LEU A 47 -9.45 -5.85 15.44
CA LEU A 47 -9.05 -4.69 14.66
C LEU A 47 -9.69 -4.78 13.27
N GLU A 48 -10.58 -3.86 12.95
CA GLU A 48 -11.33 -3.85 11.69
C GLU A 48 -10.95 -2.66 10.81
N PHE A 49 -11.01 -2.86 9.49
CA PHE A 49 -10.78 -1.82 8.49
C PHE A 49 -12.09 -1.10 8.14
N LEU A 50 -12.05 0.23 8.10
CA LEU A 50 -13.24 1.06 7.87
C LEU A 50 -13.44 1.47 6.40
N ASN A 51 -12.36 1.58 5.63
CA ASN A 51 -12.40 2.18 4.28
C ASN A 51 -11.50 1.44 3.27
N SER A 52 -11.32 0.13 3.46
CA SER A 52 -10.48 -0.72 2.62
C SER A 52 -11.20 -2.05 2.39
N GLU A 53 -11.52 -2.35 1.13
CA GLU A 53 -12.32 -3.49 0.66
C GLU A 53 -11.75 -4.00 -0.66
N CYS A 54 -11.82 -5.31 -0.90
CA CYS A 54 -11.48 -5.89 -2.19
C CYS A 54 -12.57 -5.55 -3.22
N ALA A 55 -12.21 -4.92 -4.34
CA ALA A 55 -13.18 -4.53 -5.36
C ALA A 55 -13.94 -5.73 -5.97
N ASP A 56 -13.27 -6.89 -6.07
CA ASP A 56 -13.84 -8.16 -6.55
C ASP A 56 -14.45 -9.02 -5.43
N ARG A 57 -14.21 -8.68 -4.15
CA ARG A 57 -14.68 -9.39 -2.95
C ARG A 57 -15.09 -8.38 -1.87
N PRO A 58 -16.25 -7.71 -2.01
CA PRO A 58 -16.62 -6.56 -1.17
C PRO A 58 -16.81 -6.89 0.33
N ASP A 59 -16.99 -8.16 0.66
CA ASP A 59 -17.07 -8.63 2.04
C ASP A 59 -15.67 -8.86 2.67
N GLU A 60 -14.60 -8.84 1.87
CA GLU A 60 -13.21 -8.88 2.35
C GLU A 60 -12.67 -7.46 2.55
N LYS A 61 -12.43 -7.14 3.83
CA LYS A 61 -11.91 -5.84 4.28
C LYS A 61 -10.38 -5.90 4.39
N GLY A 62 -9.72 -4.76 4.27
CA GLY A 62 -8.26 -4.66 4.39
C GLY A 62 -7.51 -4.73 3.08
N CYS A 63 -8.22 -4.81 1.95
CA CYS A 63 -7.59 -4.84 0.65
C CYS A 63 -6.99 -3.52 0.20
N ILE A 64 -5.75 -3.60 -0.27
CA ILE A 64 -4.98 -2.47 -0.78
C ILE A 64 -4.53 -2.81 -2.20
N GLU A 65 -4.99 -2.03 -3.15
CA GLU A 65 -4.50 -2.05 -4.52
C GLU A 65 -3.46 -0.93 -4.69
N ALA A 66 -2.23 -1.32 -4.96
CA ALA A 66 -1.15 -0.44 -5.37
C ALA A 66 -0.90 -0.61 -6.87
N ASP A 67 -1.00 0.48 -7.63
CA ASP A 67 -0.73 0.49 -9.06
C ASP A 67 0.77 0.26 -9.33
N HIS A 68 1.12 -0.63 -10.25
CA HIS A 68 2.52 -0.95 -10.62
C HIS A 68 3.41 0.28 -10.85
N GLY A 69 4.67 0.18 -10.46
CA GLY A 69 5.67 1.21 -10.74
C GLY A 69 5.46 2.49 -9.94
N ASN A 70 4.47 2.52 -9.07
CA ASN A 70 4.28 3.55 -8.07
C ASN A 70 4.78 3.02 -6.73
N SER A 71 5.50 3.84 -5.96
CA SER A 71 5.96 3.42 -4.63
C SER A 71 5.19 4.12 -3.49
N PRO A 72 3.88 3.85 -3.30
CA PRO A 72 3.06 4.56 -2.32
C PRO A 72 3.49 4.24 -0.89
N VAL A 73 3.23 5.17 0.03
CA VAL A 73 3.21 4.86 1.45
C VAL A 73 1.82 4.37 1.83
N LEU A 74 1.75 3.16 2.37
CA LEU A 74 0.56 2.61 2.99
C LEU A 74 0.51 3.08 4.44
N LYS A 75 -0.61 3.66 4.86
CA LYS A 75 -0.79 4.27 6.18
C LYS A 75 -2.08 3.73 6.80
N TRP A 76 -1.96 3.22 8.02
CA TRP A 76 -3.10 2.82 8.83
C TRP A 76 -3.21 3.72 10.06
N GLU A 77 -4.41 4.21 10.38
CA GLU A 77 -4.67 5.03 11.55
C GLU A 77 -5.87 4.52 12.36
N LEU A 78 -5.70 4.41 13.68
CA LEU A 78 -6.82 4.16 14.58
C LEU A 78 -7.79 5.34 14.58
N ASP A 79 -9.08 5.06 14.52
CA ASP A 79 -10.15 6.03 14.60
C ASP A 79 -10.14 6.79 15.94
N ARG A 80 -10.99 7.81 16.04
CA ARG A 80 -11.01 8.68 17.22
C ARG A 80 -11.35 7.91 18.50
N ALA A 81 -12.25 6.93 18.45
CA ALA A 81 -12.64 6.17 19.63
C ALA A 81 -11.51 5.24 20.08
N SER A 82 -10.92 4.48 19.14
CA SER A 82 -9.94 3.46 19.45
C SER A 82 -8.59 4.03 19.87
N LYS A 83 -8.17 5.16 19.28
CA LYS A 83 -6.82 5.72 19.53
C LYS A 83 -6.60 6.27 20.95
N ALA A 84 -7.67 6.44 21.72
CA ALA A 84 -7.62 6.82 23.12
C ALA A 84 -7.10 5.68 24.01
N ASP A 85 -7.50 4.44 23.71
CA ASP A 85 -7.27 3.27 24.57
C ASP A 85 -6.39 2.21 23.93
N TRP A 86 -6.16 2.28 22.63
CA TRP A 86 -5.39 1.31 21.85
C TRP A 86 -4.21 1.95 21.12
N MET A 87 -3.25 1.10 20.77
CA MET A 87 -2.10 1.45 19.94
C MET A 87 -1.72 0.31 19.01
N LEU A 88 -1.41 0.64 17.75
CA LEU A 88 -0.78 -0.24 16.78
C LEU A 88 0.64 -0.56 17.23
N THR A 89 1.06 -1.80 17.06
CA THR A 89 2.33 -2.32 17.56
C THR A 89 3.24 -2.84 16.45
N ARG A 90 2.68 -3.57 15.48
CA ARG A 90 3.45 -4.17 14.38
C ARG A 90 2.57 -4.52 13.18
N LEU A 91 3.25 -4.68 12.05
CA LEU A 91 2.74 -5.27 10.81
C LEU A 91 3.45 -6.62 10.65
N GLN A 92 2.68 -7.65 10.32
CA GLN A 92 3.21 -8.97 9.98
C GLN A 92 2.68 -9.38 8.62
N PHE A 93 3.54 -9.96 7.79
CA PHE A 93 3.19 -10.60 6.54
C PHE A 93 3.08 -12.11 6.70
N SER A 94 2.36 -12.74 5.79
CA SER A 94 2.26 -14.19 5.65
C SER A 94 2.50 -14.60 4.20
N PRO A 95 3.20 -15.73 3.95
CA PRO A 95 3.42 -16.21 2.59
C PRO A 95 2.12 -16.65 1.90
N ASP A 96 1.10 -17.06 2.64
CA ASP A 96 -0.13 -17.68 2.10
C ASP A 96 -1.42 -17.28 2.81
N GLY A 97 -1.34 -16.45 3.85
CA GLY A 97 -2.48 -16.02 4.67
C GLY A 97 -2.78 -16.95 5.85
N ASP A 98 -2.19 -18.14 5.89
CA ASP A 98 -2.45 -19.14 6.93
C ASP A 98 -1.30 -19.21 7.94
N HIS A 99 -0.05 -19.08 7.49
CA HIS A 99 1.14 -19.23 8.33
C HIS A 99 1.73 -17.88 8.72
N TRP A 100 1.95 -17.63 10.02
CA TRP A 100 2.35 -16.32 10.54
C TRP A 100 3.62 -16.42 11.40
N GLY A 101 4.78 -16.50 10.75
CA GLY A 101 6.07 -16.66 11.42
C GLY A 101 6.35 -18.11 11.86
N GLU A 102 5.75 -19.08 11.16
CA GLU A 102 5.91 -20.50 11.45
C GLU A 102 7.15 -21.08 10.76
N PRO A 103 7.93 -21.94 11.44
CA PRO A 103 9.12 -22.55 10.85
C PRO A 103 8.79 -23.31 9.55
N GLY A 104 9.55 -23.04 8.49
CA GLY A 104 9.35 -23.68 7.18
C GLY A 104 8.40 -22.96 6.24
N HIS A 105 7.82 -21.84 6.67
CA HIS A 105 6.91 -21.00 5.86
C HIS A 105 7.49 -19.58 5.69
N PRO A 106 8.66 -19.43 5.04
CA PRO A 106 9.27 -18.11 4.85
C PRO A 106 8.46 -17.25 3.89
N LEU A 107 8.55 -15.93 4.05
CA LEU A 107 7.97 -14.97 3.12
C LEU A 107 8.51 -15.16 1.69
N GLN A 108 7.63 -14.88 0.72
CA GLN A 108 7.96 -14.89 -0.70
C GLN A 108 8.97 -13.79 -1.04
N ASP A 109 9.89 -14.04 -1.97
CA ASP A 109 10.90 -13.06 -2.41
C ASP A 109 10.26 -11.74 -2.87
N CYS A 110 9.14 -11.83 -3.60
CA CYS A 110 8.46 -10.63 -4.06
C CYS A 110 7.91 -9.76 -2.91
N THR A 111 7.50 -10.37 -1.78
CA THR A 111 7.06 -9.62 -0.59
C THR A 111 8.27 -8.93 0.06
N MET A 112 9.39 -9.66 0.16
CA MET A 112 10.63 -9.10 0.71
C MET A 112 11.09 -7.87 -0.10
N GLU A 113 11.07 -7.98 -1.43
CA GLU A 113 11.49 -6.91 -2.33
C GLU A 113 10.51 -5.72 -2.32
N ALA A 114 9.20 -5.99 -2.41
CA ALA A 114 8.17 -4.95 -2.44
C ALA A 114 8.21 -4.06 -1.20
N PHE A 115 8.44 -4.63 -0.02
CA PHE A 115 8.46 -3.89 1.25
C PHE A 115 9.87 -3.62 1.79
N ALA A 116 10.90 -3.95 1.01
CA ALA A 116 12.31 -3.82 1.35
C ALA A 116 12.65 -4.45 2.72
N LEU A 117 12.09 -5.61 3.00
CA LEU A 117 12.22 -6.29 4.29
C LEU A 117 13.65 -6.81 4.51
N GLU A 118 14.05 -6.85 5.77
CA GLU A 118 15.37 -7.36 6.18
C GLU A 118 15.39 -8.89 6.17
N THR A 119 16.57 -9.51 6.17
CA THR A 119 16.66 -10.98 6.05
C THR A 119 15.96 -11.70 7.21
N GLU A 120 15.98 -11.13 8.40
CA GLU A 120 15.35 -11.65 9.61
C GLU A 120 13.81 -11.64 9.55
N ASP A 121 13.23 -10.73 8.76
CA ASP A 121 11.78 -10.61 8.59
C ASP A 121 11.22 -11.79 7.79
N ARG A 122 12.07 -12.45 6.97
CA ARG A 122 11.67 -13.56 6.10
C ARG A 122 11.02 -14.71 6.86
N ASP A 123 11.58 -15.07 8.01
CA ASP A 123 11.12 -16.23 8.78
C ASP A 123 10.05 -15.86 9.80
N THR A 124 10.02 -14.61 10.25
CA THR A 124 9.07 -14.15 11.28
C THR A 124 7.82 -13.54 10.68
N GLY A 125 7.90 -13.03 9.45
CA GLY A 125 6.88 -12.20 8.83
C GLY A 125 6.80 -10.78 9.38
N ILE A 126 7.47 -10.47 10.50
CA ILE A 126 7.37 -9.15 11.13
C ILE A 126 8.08 -8.14 10.24
N ALA A 127 7.37 -7.10 9.80
CA ALA A 127 7.94 -6.09 8.91
C ALA A 127 8.75 -5.06 9.71
N SER A 128 10.08 -5.25 9.79
CA SER A 128 10.97 -4.33 10.53
C SER A 128 11.02 -2.92 9.92
N THR A 129 10.68 -2.80 8.63
CA THR A 129 10.59 -1.52 7.92
C THR A 129 9.29 -0.76 8.17
N ALA A 130 8.30 -1.38 8.82
CA ALA A 130 7.07 -0.70 9.22
C ALA A 130 7.35 0.28 10.37
N MET A 131 6.86 1.51 10.23
CA MET A 131 7.03 2.56 11.23
C MET A 131 5.75 2.79 12.02
N VAL A 132 5.80 2.51 13.32
CA VAL A 132 4.76 2.93 14.26
C VAL A 132 5.03 4.37 14.71
N THR A 133 4.07 5.27 14.52
CA THR A 133 4.24 6.70 14.80
C THR A 133 3.06 7.27 15.60
N ALA A 134 3.15 8.56 15.95
CA ALA A 134 2.12 9.28 16.69
C ALA A 134 1.70 8.55 17.99
N ASN A 135 2.66 8.02 18.74
CA ASN A 135 2.46 7.22 19.94
C ASN A 135 1.56 5.99 19.72
N GLY A 136 1.78 5.28 18.60
CA GLY A 136 1.05 4.07 18.25
C GLY A 136 -0.33 4.31 17.64
N ARG A 137 -0.65 5.55 17.25
CA ARG A 137 -1.93 5.83 16.58
C ARG A 137 -1.89 5.51 15.09
N LYS A 138 -0.70 5.53 14.50
CA LYS A 138 -0.48 5.30 13.08
C LYS A 138 0.60 4.25 12.87
N LEU A 139 0.44 3.44 11.84
CA LEU A 139 1.46 2.55 11.30
C LEU A 139 1.61 2.86 9.82
N GLN A 140 2.83 2.86 9.29
CA GLN A 140 3.05 3.04 7.87
C GLN A 140 4.18 2.16 7.34
N ILE A 141 4.10 1.78 6.07
CA ILE A 141 5.18 1.09 5.34
C ILE A 141 5.20 1.59 3.90
N ARG A 142 6.39 1.63 3.28
CA ARG A 142 6.49 1.92 1.85
C ARG A 142 6.35 0.62 1.08
N ASP A 143 5.39 0.59 0.16
CA ASP A 143 5.34 -0.42 -0.89
C ASP A 143 6.12 0.14 -2.08
N ARG A 144 7.18 -0.55 -2.51
CA ARG A 144 7.97 -0.15 -3.68
C ARG A 144 7.27 -0.51 -4.98
N ASN A 145 6.45 -1.55 -4.98
CA ASN A 145 5.69 -2.06 -6.12
C ASN A 145 6.50 -2.09 -7.44
N GLU A 146 7.71 -2.65 -7.36
CA GLU A 146 8.59 -2.78 -8.53
C GLU A 146 8.16 -3.96 -9.43
N ALA A 147 7.52 -4.98 -8.85
CA ALA A 147 7.01 -6.16 -9.54
C ALA A 147 5.66 -6.62 -8.96
N PRO A 148 4.79 -7.28 -9.75
CA PRO A 148 3.55 -7.86 -9.24
C PRO A 148 3.80 -8.85 -8.09
N CYS A 149 3.04 -8.75 -7.00
CA CYS A 149 3.17 -9.61 -5.81
C CYS A 149 1.91 -9.60 -4.93
N SER A 150 1.16 -10.70 -4.88
CA SER A 150 0.12 -10.82 -3.85
C SER A 150 0.76 -11.15 -2.50
N THR A 151 0.39 -10.45 -1.44
CA THR A 151 0.88 -10.72 -0.08
C THR A 151 -0.24 -10.60 0.94
N HIS A 152 -0.17 -11.37 2.03
CA HIS A 152 -1.15 -11.32 3.11
C HIS A 152 -0.53 -10.60 4.29
N TYR A 153 -1.31 -9.76 4.98
CA TYR A 153 -0.80 -9.03 6.15
C TYR A 153 -1.81 -8.98 7.30
N ARG A 154 -1.29 -8.87 8.52
CA ARG A 154 -2.03 -8.52 9.72
C ARG A 154 -1.40 -7.32 10.41
N LEU A 155 -2.24 -6.45 10.92
CA LEU A 155 -1.86 -5.38 11.82
C LEU A 155 -2.16 -5.83 13.24
N TYR A 156 -1.25 -5.52 14.15
CA TYR A 156 -1.43 -5.81 15.56
C TYR A 156 -1.65 -4.52 16.33
N ALA A 157 -2.53 -4.60 17.32
CA ALA A 157 -2.80 -3.54 18.26
C ALA A 157 -2.84 -4.08 19.69
N MET A 158 -2.53 -3.24 20.67
CA MET A 158 -2.66 -3.58 22.09
C MET A 158 -3.31 -2.45 22.88
N PRO A 159 -3.90 -2.74 24.06
CA PRO A 159 -4.38 -1.71 24.96
C PRO A 159 -3.21 -0.85 25.48
N ARG A 160 -3.41 0.47 25.59
CA ARG A 160 -2.44 1.40 26.16
C ARG A 160 -2.14 1.14 27.62
N ALA A 161 -3.09 0.57 28.35
CA ALA A 161 -2.91 0.15 29.74
C ALA A 161 -2.04 -1.12 29.88
N GLY A 162 -1.63 -1.73 28.76
CA GLY A 162 -1.02 -3.06 28.72
C GLY A 162 -2.09 -4.15 28.60
N GLY A 163 -1.73 -5.27 27.99
CA GLY A 163 -2.65 -6.37 27.71
C GLY A 163 -2.21 -7.20 26.51
N PRO A 164 -3.00 -8.22 26.15
CA PRO A 164 -2.74 -9.02 24.95
C PRO A 164 -2.90 -8.18 23.68
N GLU A 165 -2.15 -8.55 22.63
CA GLU A 165 -2.38 -8.03 21.29
C GLU A 165 -3.68 -8.59 20.69
N ILE A 166 -4.26 -7.82 19.78
CA ILE A 166 -5.29 -8.23 18.83
C ILE A 166 -4.80 -7.99 17.42
N ASP A 167 -5.37 -8.69 16.45
CA ASP A 167 -5.00 -8.61 15.04
C ASP A 167 -6.16 -8.29 14.09
N SER A 168 -5.82 -8.06 12.82
CA SER A 168 -6.71 -7.80 11.69
C SER A 168 -6.61 -8.89 10.61
N ASP A 169 -7.54 -8.92 9.64
CA ASP A 169 -7.59 -9.90 8.52
C ASP A 169 -8.40 -9.34 7.30
N PRO A 170 -8.08 -9.50 5.97
CA PRO A 170 -6.82 -9.75 5.21
C PRO A 170 -6.56 -8.95 3.86
N VAL A 171 -5.46 -9.34 3.14
CA VAL A 171 -5.00 -9.24 1.70
C VAL A 171 -4.44 -7.92 1.08
N ILE A 172 -3.19 -7.93 0.58
CA ILE A 172 -2.66 -7.00 -0.45
C ILE A 172 -2.58 -7.77 -1.78
N ASP A 173 -3.19 -7.21 -2.82
CA ASP A 173 -2.98 -7.68 -4.20
C ASP A 173 -2.17 -6.63 -4.93
N ASN A 174 -0.86 -6.86 -5.08
CA ASN A 174 -0.08 -6.08 -6.01
C ASN A 174 -0.23 -6.67 -7.41
N ARG A 175 -1.25 -6.22 -8.13
CA ARG A 175 -1.37 -6.44 -9.57
C ARG A 175 -0.54 -5.41 -10.30
N GLY A 176 0.74 -5.72 -10.44
CA GLY A 176 1.58 -5.02 -11.39
C GLY A 176 0.94 -5.12 -12.79
N GLY A 177 0.56 -3.99 -13.39
CA GLY A 177 -0.14 -3.89 -14.66
C GLY A 177 0.49 -4.78 -15.73
N GLY A 178 -0.21 -5.88 -16.03
CA GLY A 178 -0.23 -6.39 -17.38
C GLY A 178 -0.88 -5.32 -18.25
N ASN A 179 -0.14 -4.80 -19.23
CA ASN A 179 -0.83 -4.41 -20.46
C ASN A 179 -1.37 -5.72 -21.07
N PRO A 180 -2.64 -5.77 -21.52
CA PRO A 180 -3.10 -6.86 -22.38
C PRO A 180 -2.26 -6.97 -23.66
#